data_AF-A0A444HBY4-F1
#
_entry.id   AF-A0A444HBY4-F1
#
_cell.length_a   1.000
_cell.length_b   1.000
_cell.length_c   1.000
_cell.angle_alpha   90.00
_cell.angle_beta   90.00
_cell.angle_gamma   90.00
#
_symmetry.space_group_name_H-M   'P 1'
#
loop_
_entity.id
_entity.type
_entity.pdbx_description
1 polymer ?
#
loop_
_entity_poly.entity_id
_entity_poly.type
_entity_poly.pdbx_seq_one_letter_code
_entity_poly.pdbx_strand_id
1 'polypeptide(L)'
;MATPIETILKWYKEFDFPTEQQFRQSWTSFWHKDEKIPQSSIENLTIDLDNKAEREQLDRHTTDPDAHADLFAQFTTPYKYLTNVPGADADNLVIPELIGAELDAVMYRGQVVDADEITLDTVTGTLSNWDFKAGVKYIIFYTKI
;
A
#
# COMPACT_ATOMS: atom_id res chain seq x y z
N MET A 1 -32.51 -24.94 -18.46
CA MET A 1 -33.09 -23.57 -18.33
C MET A 1 -34.41 -23.70 -17.61
N ALA A 2 -34.66 -22.88 -16.58
CA ALA A 2 -35.93 -22.87 -15.88
C ALA A 2 -37.06 -22.41 -16.81
N THR A 3 -38.23 -23.01 -16.69
CA THR A 3 -39.42 -22.58 -17.43
C THR A 3 -39.99 -21.32 -16.76
N PRO A 4 -40.29 -20.24 -17.51
CA PRO A 4 -40.90 -19.04 -16.96
C PRO A 4 -42.22 -19.35 -16.24
N ILE A 5 -42.47 -18.71 -15.11
CA ILE A 5 -43.70 -18.93 -14.32
C ILE A 5 -44.97 -18.69 -15.15
N GLU A 6 -44.97 -17.68 -16.02
CA GLU A 6 -46.07 -17.38 -16.94
C GLU A 6 -46.37 -18.51 -17.95
N THR A 7 -45.36 -19.31 -18.30
CA THR A 7 -45.54 -20.50 -19.13
C THR A 7 -46.09 -21.66 -18.33
N ILE A 8 -45.60 -21.86 -17.10
CA ILE A 8 -46.08 -22.91 -16.19
C ILE A 8 -47.56 -22.69 -15.86
N LEU A 9 -47.96 -21.46 -15.54
CA LEU A 9 -49.35 -21.11 -15.20
C LEU A 9 -50.33 -21.40 -16.36
N LYS A 10 -49.88 -21.37 -17.62
CA LYS A 10 -50.74 -21.69 -18.78
C LYS A 10 -51.05 -23.17 -18.92
N TRP A 11 -50.30 -24.06 -18.26
CA TRP A 11 -50.56 -25.51 -18.30
C TRP A 11 -51.63 -25.95 -17.31
N TYR A 12 -51.98 -25.09 -16.36
CA TYR A 12 -53.04 -25.34 -15.38
C TYR A 12 -54.24 -24.47 -15.73
N LYS A 13 -55.20 -25.04 -16.45
CA LYS A 13 -56.45 -24.37 -16.84
C LYS A 13 -57.63 -25.15 -16.32
N GLU A 14 -58.77 -24.49 -16.21
CA GLU A 14 -60.02 -25.15 -15.87
C GLU A 14 -60.31 -26.25 -16.91
N PHE A 15 -60.55 -27.48 -16.44
CA PHE A 15 -60.77 -28.67 -17.25
C PHE A 15 -59.59 -29.17 -18.09
N ASP A 16 -58.37 -28.68 -17.86
CA ASP A 16 -57.15 -29.17 -18.53
C ASP A 16 -56.04 -29.47 -17.50
N PHE A 17 -55.28 -30.53 -17.74
CA PHE A 17 -54.21 -30.99 -16.84
C PHE A 17 -52.87 -31.01 -17.59
N PRO A 18 -51.77 -30.66 -16.91
CA PRO A 18 -50.45 -30.71 -17.52
C PRO A 18 -50.07 -32.13 -17.95
N THR A 19 -49.32 -32.26 -19.05
CA THR A 19 -48.64 -33.51 -19.40
C THR A 19 -47.60 -33.86 -18.34
N GLU A 20 -47.13 -35.13 -18.30
CA GLU A 20 -46.04 -35.53 -17.39
C GLU A 20 -44.80 -34.62 -17.52
N GLN A 21 -44.46 -34.26 -18.77
CA GLN A 21 -43.33 -33.37 -19.05
C GLN A 21 -43.56 -31.97 -18.47
N GLN A 22 -44.74 -31.39 -18.66
CA GLN A 22 -45.11 -30.07 -18.14
C GLN A 22 -45.15 -30.08 -16.60
N PHE A 23 -45.64 -31.16 -16.00
CA PHE A 23 -45.64 -31.35 -14.56
C PHE A 23 -44.20 -31.41 -14.00
N ARG A 24 -43.33 -32.21 -14.62
CA ARG A 24 -41.91 -32.31 -14.23
C ARG A 24 -41.20 -30.96 -14.37
N GLN A 25 -41.42 -30.26 -15.48
CA GLN A 25 -40.86 -28.93 -15.73
C GLN A 25 -41.31 -27.89 -14.71
N SER A 26 -42.54 -28.01 -14.18
CA SER A 26 -43.03 -27.14 -13.11
C SER A 26 -42.14 -27.27 -11.87
N TRP A 27 -41.86 -28.49 -11.43
CA TRP A 27 -41.04 -28.73 -10.23
C TRP A 27 -39.58 -28.34 -10.40
N THR A 28 -38.97 -28.66 -11.55
CA THR A 28 -37.55 -28.37 -11.80
C THR A 28 -37.27 -26.90 -12.13
N SER A 29 -38.30 -26.04 -12.20
CA SER A 29 -38.13 -24.60 -12.46
C SER A 29 -37.94 -23.78 -11.18
N PHE A 30 -38.18 -24.37 -10.01
CA PHE A 30 -37.96 -23.73 -8.71
C PHE A 30 -36.69 -24.26 -8.07
N TRP A 31 -36.04 -23.44 -7.24
CA TRP A 31 -34.94 -23.87 -6.39
C TRP A 31 -35.45 -24.77 -5.26
N HIS A 32 -34.80 -25.92 -5.07
CA HIS A 32 -35.07 -26.84 -3.96
C HIS A 32 -34.18 -26.54 -2.75
N LYS A 33 -34.62 -26.92 -1.54
CA LYS A 33 -33.93 -26.56 -0.28
C LYS A 33 -32.52 -27.14 -0.17
N ASP A 34 -32.26 -28.26 -0.84
CA ASP A 34 -30.96 -28.95 -0.83
C ASP A 34 -30.03 -28.44 -1.94
N GLU A 35 -30.51 -27.54 -2.80
CA GLU A 35 -29.73 -26.96 -3.89
C GLU A 35 -28.97 -25.73 -3.42
N LYS A 36 -27.73 -25.59 -3.90
CA LYS A 36 -26.94 -24.38 -3.68
C LYS A 36 -27.36 -23.33 -4.70
N ILE A 37 -27.66 -22.13 -4.21
CA ILE A 37 -27.92 -20.97 -5.07
C ILE A 37 -26.57 -20.39 -5.54
N PRO A 38 -26.28 -20.35 -6.85
CA PRO A 38 -25.09 -19.70 -7.37
C PRO A 38 -25.14 -18.20 -7.07
N GLN A 39 -24.02 -17.64 -6.61
CA GLN A 39 -23.90 -16.19 -6.38
C GLN A 39 -24.24 -15.36 -7.63
N SER A 40 -23.88 -15.86 -8.82
CA SER A 40 -24.21 -15.24 -10.11
C SER A 40 -25.71 -15.11 -10.39
N SER A 41 -26.56 -15.84 -9.66
CA SER A 41 -28.01 -15.80 -9.79
C SER A 41 -28.68 -14.84 -8.79
N ILE A 42 -27.91 -14.22 -7.90
CA ILE A 42 -28.41 -13.24 -6.93
C ILE A 42 -28.21 -11.84 -7.49
N GLU A 43 -29.32 -11.18 -7.80
CA GLU A 43 -29.31 -9.81 -8.30
C GLU A 43 -28.65 -8.85 -7.29
N ASN A 44 -27.84 -7.93 -7.78
CA ASN A 44 -27.12 -6.91 -7.00
C ASN A 44 -26.15 -7.43 -5.92
N LEU A 45 -25.94 -8.75 -5.78
CA LEU A 45 -25.05 -9.29 -4.75
C LEU A 45 -23.66 -8.64 -4.76
N THR A 46 -23.04 -8.54 -5.94
CA THR A 46 -21.73 -7.90 -6.07
C THR A 46 -21.80 -6.43 -5.66
N ILE A 47 -22.80 -5.69 -6.13
CA ILE A 47 -22.98 -4.26 -5.85
C ILE A 47 -23.15 -4.01 -4.34
N ASP A 48 -23.92 -4.86 -3.66
CA ASP A 48 -24.18 -4.72 -2.23
C ASP A 48 -22.95 -5.05 -1.38
N LEU A 49 -22.19 -6.09 -1.77
CA LEU A 49 -20.90 -6.41 -1.14
C LEU A 49 -19.88 -5.28 -1.36
N ASP A 50 -19.96 -4.67 -2.53
CA ASP A 50 -19.15 -3.55 -2.93
C ASP A 50 -19.48 -2.27 -2.15
N ASN A 51 -20.73 -2.04 -1.78
CA ASN A 51 -21.13 -0.86 -1.02
C ASN A 51 -20.91 -1.01 0.51
N LYS A 52 -20.25 -2.07 0.95
CA LYS A 52 -19.97 -2.31 2.36
C LYS A 52 -18.97 -1.32 2.93
N ALA A 53 -19.25 -0.84 4.15
CA ALA A 53 -18.40 0.12 4.86
C ALA A 53 -16.98 -0.43 5.11
N GLU A 54 -16.83 -1.74 5.29
CA GLU A 54 -15.53 -2.40 5.45
C GLU A 54 -14.65 -2.23 4.22
N ARG A 55 -15.24 -2.15 3.02
CA ARG A 55 -14.48 -1.89 1.79
C ARG A 55 -13.94 -0.47 1.77
N GLU A 56 -14.75 0.51 2.14
CA GLU A 56 -14.30 1.90 2.23
C GLU A 56 -13.17 2.07 3.27
N GLN A 57 -13.26 1.39 4.42
CA GLN A 57 -12.19 1.38 5.42
C GLN A 57 -10.90 0.77 4.89
N LEU A 58 -10.99 -0.36 4.19
CA LEU A 58 -9.84 -1.01 3.56
C LEU A 58 -9.23 -0.12 2.48
N ASP A 59 -10.04 0.46 1.60
CA ASP A 59 -9.59 1.32 0.52
C ASP A 59 -8.82 2.52 1.10
N ARG A 60 -9.38 3.19 2.11
CA ARG A 60 -8.70 4.28 2.82
C ARG A 60 -7.36 3.82 3.41
N HIS A 61 -7.34 2.68 4.11
CA HIS A 61 -6.11 2.12 4.68
C HIS A 61 -5.05 1.82 3.61
N THR A 62 -5.43 1.30 2.44
CA THR A 62 -4.48 1.00 1.36
C THR A 62 -3.89 2.22 0.68
N THR A 63 -4.58 3.36 0.74
CA THR A 63 -4.13 4.62 0.15
C THR A 63 -3.52 5.60 1.15
N ASP A 64 -3.65 5.32 2.45
CA ASP A 64 -3.13 6.17 3.51
C ASP A 64 -1.61 5.93 3.68
N PRO A 65 -0.76 6.93 3.35
CA PRO A 65 0.68 6.80 3.49
C PRO A 65 1.12 6.62 4.96
N ASP A 66 0.26 7.01 5.90
CA ASP A 66 0.53 7.02 7.33
C ASP A 66 -0.24 5.91 8.08
N ALA A 67 -0.87 4.96 7.38
CA ALA A 67 -1.66 3.87 7.97
C ALA A 67 -0.90 3.05 9.04
N HIS A 68 0.43 3.07 8.99
CA HIS A 68 1.32 2.36 9.90
C HIS A 68 2.37 3.28 10.55
N ALA A 69 2.16 4.60 10.58
CA ALA A 69 3.12 5.57 11.10
C ALA A 69 3.57 5.25 12.54
N ASP A 70 2.64 4.87 13.41
CA ASP A 70 2.92 4.52 14.81
C ASP A 70 3.82 3.27 14.95
N LEU A 71 3.66 2.30 14.04
CA LEU A 71 4.51 1.11 14.02
C LEU A 71 5.92 1.48 13.56
N PHE A 72 6.05 2.32 12.53
CA PHE A 72 7.36 2.78 12.04
C PHE A 72 8.06 3.71 13.03
N ALA A 73 7.30 4.48 13.81
CA ALA A 73 7.85 5.31 14.89
C ALA A 73 8.55 4.47 15.98
N GLN A 74 8.04 3.27 16.26
CA GLN A 74 8.67 2.34 17.22
C GLN A 74 10.01 1.78 16.72
N PHE A 75 10.25 1.82 15.40
CA PHE A 75 11.52 1.46 14.78
C PHE A 75 12.29 2.69 14.31
N THR A 76 12.13 3.84 14.97
CA THR A 76 12.99 5.00 14.73
C THR A 76 14.44 4.62 15.00
N THR A 77 15.14 4.26 13.93
CA THR A 77 16.58 4.07 13.99
C THR A 77 17.19 5.46 14.14
N PRO A 78 18.08 5.67 15.12
CA PRO A 78 18.78 6.95 15.25
C PRO A 78 19.74 7.14 14.06
N TYR A 79 20.14 6.04 13.40
CA TYR A 79 20.93 6.02 12.18
C TYR A 79 20.15 6.58 10.98
N LYS A 80 20.71 7.60 10.36
CA LYS A 80 20.19 8.25 9.16
C LYS A 80 21.29 8.38 8.13
N TYR A 81 20.88 8.62 6.89
CA TYR A 81 21.81 9.03 5.85
C TYR A 81 21.22 10.18 5.06
N LEU A 82 22.10 11.02 4.53
CA LEU A 82 21.77 12.06 3.57
C LEU A 82 22.81 12.10 2.47
N THR A 83 22.51 12.80 1.39
CA THR A 83 23.45 13.00 0.30
C THR A 83 23.63 14.47 0.01
N ASN A 84 24.88 14.90 -0.16
CA ASN A 84 25.21 16.27 -0.53
C ASN A 84 26.06 16.28 -1.81
N VAL A 85 25.78 17.22 -2.71
CA VAL A 85 26.58 17.46 -3.92
C VAL A 85 26.97 18.94 -3.89
N PRO A 86 28.23 19.27 -3.56
CA PRO A 86 28.69 20.66 -3.51
C PRO A 86 28.57 21.32 -4.88
N GLY A 87 28.11 22.58 -4.91
CA GLY A 87 28.02 23.38 -6.14
C GLY A 87 29.36 23.99 -6.58
N ALA A 88 30.30 24.09 -5.65
CA ALA A 88 31.66 24.57 -5.86
C ALA A 88 32.62 23.77 -4.96
N ASP A 89 33.90 23.79 -5.29
CA ASP A 89 34.93 23.25 -4.40
C ASP A 89 34.91 24.03 -3.09
N ALA A 90 34.94 23.33 -1.96
CA ALA A 90 34.82 23.92 -0.64
C ALA A 90 35.63 23.12 0.40
N ASP A 91 36.25 23.84 1.33
CA ASP A 91 36.93 23.24 2.49
C ASP A 91 35.93 22.84 3.59
N ASN A 92 34.67 23.26 3.45
CA ASN A 92 33.62 22.96 4.39
C ASN A 92 32.25 22.80 3.71
N LEU A 93 31.37 22.04 4.36
CA LEU A 93 29.97 21.89 3.98
C LEU A 93 29.08 22.11 5.19
N VAL A 94 28.21 23.13 5.12
CA VAL A 94 27.20 23.39 6.15
C VAL A 94 25.94 22.61 5.79
N ILE A 95 25.58 21.66 6.65
CA ILE A 95 24.43 20.77 6.46
C ILE A 95 23.58 20.84 7.74
N PRO A 96 22.52 21.67 7.76
CA PRO A 96 21.70 21.90 8.96
C PRO A 96 21.11 20.63 9.58
N GLU A 97 20.88 19.58 8.79
CA GLU A 97 20.38 18.29 9.24
C GLU A 97 21.33 17.58 10.23
N LEU A 98 22.62 17.91 10.19
CA LEU A 98 23.67 17.37 11.05
C LEU A 98 23.80 18.10 12.40
N ILE A 99 23.03 19.18 12.64
CA ILE A 99 23.01 19.86 13.95
C ILE A 99 22.54 18.87 15.02
N GLY A 100 23.30 18.72 16.11
CA GLY A 100 23.01 17.75 17.17
C GLY A 100 23.09 16.29 16.74
N ALA A 101 23.81 15.98 15.66
CA ALA A 101 24.07 14.61 15.24
C ALA A 101 25.48 14.14 15.66
N GLU A 102 25.67 12.83 15.70
CA GLU A 102 26.97 12.18 15.69
C GLU A 102 27.29 11.73 14.26
N LEU A 103 28.51 12.01 13.79
CA LEU A 103 28.95 11.62 12.46
C LEU A 103 29.43 10.16 12.50
N ASP A 104 28.79 9.27 11.75
CA ASP A 104 29.18 7.86 11.71
C ASP A 104 30.19 7.59 10.58
N ALA A 105 29.90 8.10 9.38
CA ALA A 105 30.78 7.95 8.20
C ALA A 105 30.45 8.96 7.10
N VAL A 106 31.45 9.32 6.30
CA VAL A 106 31.26 10.01 5.02
C VAL A 106 31.82 9.16 3.90
N MET A 107 31.08 9.00 2.83
CA MET A 107 31.50 8.23 1.65
C MET A 107 31.46 9.10 0.40
N TYR A 108 32.42 8.89 -0.50
CA TYR A 108 32.45 9.50 -1.82
C TYR A 108 33.04 8.52 -2.83
N ARG A 109 32.47 8.45 -4.04
CA ARG A 109 32.99 7.60 -5.13
C ARG A 109 33.25 6.13 -4.76
N GLY A 110 32.50 5.58 -3.80
CA GLY A 110 32.65 4.20 -3.33
C GLY A 110 33.74 3.99 -2.25
N GLN A 111 34.36 5.06 -1.77
CA GLN A 111 35.34 5.06 -0.67
C GLN A 111 34.74 5.72 0.58
N VAL A 112 35.17 5.28 1.76
CA VAL A 112 34.88 5.92 3.04
C VAL A 112 36.00 6.93 3.32
N VAL A 113 35.65 8.12 3.77
CA VAL A 113 36.61 9.11 4.29
C VAL A 113 37.05 8.65 5.67
N ASP A 114 38.35 8.63 5.92
CA ASP A 114 38.87 8.23 7.22
C ASP A 114 38.38 9.21 8.31
N ALA A 115 37.99 8.67 9.47
CA ALA A 115 37.37 9.45 10.53
C ALA A 115 38.28 10.56 11.08
N ASP A 116 39.61 10.40 10.97
CA ASP A 116 40.59 11.40 11.38
C ASP A 116 40.76 12.54 10.35
N GLU A 117 40.25 12.36 9.13
CA GLU A 117 40.37 13.32 8.03
C GLU A 117 39.13 14.23 7.91
N ILE A 118 38.06 13.97 8.64
CA ILE A 118 36.83 14.78 8.57
C ILE A 118 36.28 15.08 9.95
N THR A 119 35.82 16.31 10.15
CA THR A 119 35.29 16.74 11.45
C THR A 119 33.91 17.36 11.27
N LEU A 120 32.96 16.95 12.11
CA LEU A 120 31.64 17.56 12.24
C LEU A 120 31.62 18.54 13.42
N ASP A 121 31.31 19.80 13.16
CA ASP A 121 30.83 20.72 14.17
C ASP A 121 29.32 20.49 14.38
N THR A 122 28.97 19.89 15.51
CA THR A 122 27.59 19.50 15.85
C THR A 122 26.70 20.69 16.19
N VAL A 123 27.26 21.88 16.44
CA VAL A 123 26.49 23.10 16.72
C VAL A 123 26.00 23.75 15.44
N THR A 124 26.86 23.80 14.42
CA THR A 124 26.57 24.45 13.13
C THR A 124 26.17 23.47 12.04
N GLY A 125 26.39 22.18 12.22
CA GLY A 125 26.21 21.15 11.19
C GLY A 125 27.29 21.20 10.10
N THR A 126 28.47 21.73 10.41
CA THR A 126 29.54 21.95 9.43
C THR A 126 30.49 20.77 9.38
N LEU A 127 30.63 20.14 8.21
CA LEU A 127 31.73 19.21 7.92
C LEU A 127 32.94 20.00 7.43
N SER A 128 34.13 19.65 7.92
CA SER A 128 35.40 20.34 7.64
C SER A 128 36.58 19.38 7.65
N ASN A 129 37.79 19.90 7.38
CA ASN A 129 39.06 19.15 7.28
C ASN A 129 39.17 18.25 6.03
N TRP A 130 38.23 18.38 5.10
CA TRP A 130 38.19 17.63 3.85
C TRP A 130 38.01 18.57 2.64
N ASP A 131 38.65 18.24 1.52
CA ASP A 131 38.52 18.99 0.26
C ASP A 131 37.29 18.48 -0.52
N PHE A 132 36.14 19.14 -0.30
CA PHE A 132 34.88 18.79 -0.94
C PHE A 132 34.84 19.30 -2.37
N LYS A 133 34.69 18.40 -3.33
CA LYS A 133 34.73 18.73 -4.76
C LYS A 133 33.36 18.99 -5.35
N ALA A 134 33.29 20.03 -6.19
CA ALA A 134 32.10 20.37 -6.95
C ALA A 134 31.63 19.17 -7.78
N GLY A 135 30.33 18.90 -7.74
CA GLY A 135 29.71 17.81 -8.51
C GLY A 135 30.02 16.39 -8.01
N VAL A 136 30.80 16.22 -6.94
CA VAL A 136 31.00 14.92 -6.30
C VAL A 136 29.87 14.64 -5.32
N LYS A 137 29.28 13.44 -5.40
CA LYS A 137 28.26 13.00 -4.46
C LYS A 137 28.91 12.43 -3.20
N TYR A 138 28.61 13.08 -2.09
CA TYR A 138 28.93 12.61 -0.75
C TYR A 138 27.69 11.97 -0.12
N ILE A 139 27.87 10.80 0.49
CA ILE A 139 26.86 10.11 1.29
C ILE A 139 27.32 10.21 2.74
N ILE A 140 26.48 10.78 3.59
CA ILE A 140 26.82 11.06 4.99
C ILE A 140 25.89 10.23 5.85
N PHE A 141 26.48 9.35 6.66
CA PHE A 141 25.82 8.54 7.66
C PHE A 141 25.98 9.22 9.01
N TYR A 142 24.88 9.38 9.73
CA TYR A 142 24.87 10.08 11.00
C TYR A 142 23.80 9.52 11.94
N THR A 143 24.10 9.56 13.23
CA THR A 143 23.18 9.19 14.30
C THR A 143 22.54 10.47 14.84
N LYS A 144 21.21 10.58 14.78
CA LYS A 144 20.47 11.71 15.35
C LYS A 144 20.26 11.47 16.85
N ILE A 145 20.83 12.34 17.67
CA ILE A 145 20.73 12.32 19.15
C ILE A 145 19.56 13.19 19.60
#